data_AF-A0AA38RR13-F1
#
_entry.id   AF-A0AA38RR13-F1
#
_cell.length_a   1.000
_cell.length_b   1.000
_cell.length_c   1.000
_cell.angle_alpha   90.00
_cell.angle_beta   90.00
_cell.angle_gamma   90.00
#
_symmetry.space_group_name_H-M   'P 1'
#
loop_
_entity.id
_entity.type
_entity.pdbx_description
1 polymer ?
#
loop_
_entity_poly.entity_id
_entity_poly.type
_entity_poly.pdbx_seq_one_letter_code
_entity_poly.pdbx_strand_id
1 'polypeptide(L)'
;MATDIDAEIASLRARRDALRRELTAHASPSLFPATAQQRTYRACAGVTAFRAQDPSPSSSSADGSGGGGFVLGLRIEAMAAARPGCFARPYYVLLEPAGGTGAAADRLRVRSHTVPPCIPLPALAHRYLPQSGERPQDLAGLARALRRAVVRYRVRVGVVAALRAQAGLGKGESAEQGEDGEAEMERQKDEQGTGVLAAGPVRNICAADAEVRQVTIEWEDGRTGRLVLDDDGEVARLVVFDEEGARDLATARKLLTAATKATKG
;
A
#
# COMPACT_ATOMS: atom_id res chain seq x y z
N MET A 1 39.12 10.17 -5.57
CA MET A 1 38.08 10.45 -4.55
C MET A 1 36.84 9.59 -4.76
N ALA A 2 36.28 9.43 -5.96
CA ALA A 2 35.13 8.53 -6.18
C ALA A 2 35.41 7.05 -5.83
N THR A 3 36.60 6.55 -6.13
CA THR A 3 37.01 5.15 -5.91
C THR A 3 37.12 4.74 -4.44
N ASP A 4 37.28 5.70 -3.53
CA ASP A 4 37.45 5.45 -2.09
C ASP A 4 36.09 5.23 -1.41
N ILE A 5 35.08 5.99 -1.84
CA ILE A 5 33.69 5.87 -1.39
C ILE A 5 33.10 4.53 -1.84
N ASP A 6 33.37 4.10 -3.08
CA ASP A 6 32.89 2.81 -3.58
C ASP A 6 33.50 1.62 -2.83
N ALA A 7 34.78 1.73 -2.44
CA ALA A 7 35.46 0.73 -1.62
C ALA A 7 34.88 0.66 -0.19
N GLU A 8 34.52 1.81 0.38
CA GLU A 8 33.89 1.90 1.69
C GLU A 8 32.46 1.32 1.67
N ILE A 9 31.67 1.62 0.64
CA ILE A 9 30.33 1.03 0.43
C ILE A 9 30.42 -0.49 0.28
N ALA A 10 31.39 -1.00 -0.48
CA ALA A 10 31.61 -2.43 -0.63
C ALA A 10 31.97 -3.11 0.70
N SER A 11 32.82 -2.48 1.51
CA SER A 11 33.20 -2.95 2.85
C SER A 11 32.00 -3.01 3.81
N LEU A 12 31.16 -1.97 3.81
CA LEU A 12 29.94 -1.92 4.62
C LEU A 12 28.93 -3.01 4.21
N ARG A 13 28.76 -3.26 2.91
CA ARG A 13 27.93 -4.37 2.39
C ARG A 13 28.47 -5.73 2.83
N ALA A 14 29.78 -5.95 2.72
CA ALA A 14 30.42 -7.20 3.15
C ALA A 14 30.25 -7.43 4.66
N ARG A 15 30.38 -6.38 5.47
CA ARG A 15 30.22 -6.45 6.94
C ARG A 15 28.77 -6.72 7.35
N ARG A 16 27.79 -6.11 6.68
CA ARG A 16 26.36 -6.43 6.82
C ARG A 16 26.08 -7.90 6.50
N ASP A 17 26.65 -8.41 5.42
CA ASP A 17 26.40 -9.78 4.97
C ASP A 17 27.08 -10.81 5.90
N ALA A 18 28.22 -10.48 6.51
CA ALA A 18 28.85 -11.27 7.56
C ALA A 18 27.99 -11.33 8.84
N LEU A 19 27.53 -10.17 9.34
CA LEU A 19 26.61 -10.07 10.48
C LEU A 19 25.32 -10.86 10.25
N ARG A 20 24.77 -10.79 9.03
CA ARG A 20 23.56 -11.55 8.65
C ARG A 20 23.81 -13.06 8.71
N ARG A 21 24.97 -13.53 8.27
CA ARG A 21 25.33 -14.96 8.35
C ARG A 21 25.49 -15.43 9.79
N GLU A 22 26.13 -14.62 10.64
CA GLU A 22 26.32 -14.92 12.07
C GLU A 22 24.98 -14.97 12.82
N LEU A 23 24.10 -13.98 12.61
CA LEU A 23 22.73 -13.98 13.13
C LEU A 23 21.92 -15.20 12.67
N THR A 24 22.12 -15.64 11.42
CA THR A 24 21.46 -16.83 10.89
C THR A 24 22.05 -18.11 11.52
N ALA A 25 23.35 -18.16 11.79
CA ALA A 25 23.98 -19.31 12.44
C ALA A 25 23.56 -19.47 13.92
N HIS A 26 23.25 -18.36 14.61
CA HIS A 26 22.76 -18.36 15.99
C HIS A 26 21.25 -18.56 16.14
N ALA A 27 20.48 -18.50 15.05
CA ALA A 27 19.06 -18.81 15.10
C ALA A 27 18.87 -20.32 15.34
N SER A 28 18.05 -20.69 16.33
CA SER A 28 17.89 -22.10 16.70
C SER A 28 17.30 -22.92 15.53
N PRO A 29 17.78 -24.15 15.26
CA PRO A 29 17.31 -25.00 14.16
C PRO A 29 15.78 -25.21 14.13
N SER A 30 15.13 -25.22 15.30
CA SER A 30 13.68 -25.38 15.47
C SER A 30 12.86 -24.13 15.14
N LEU A 31 13.47 -22.94 15.13
CA LEU A 31 12.80 -21.69 14.77
C LEU A 31 12.65 -21.53 13.25
N PHE A 32 13.51 -22.17 12.44
CA PHE A 32 13.46 -22.03 10.98
C PHE A 32 12.19 -22.60 10.35
N PRO A 33 11.75 -23.84 10.64
CA PRO A 33 10.52 -24.38 10.07
C PRO A 33 9.29 -23.55 10.46
N ALA A 34 9.18 -23.15 11.73
CA ALA A 34 8.09 -22.31 12.22
C ALA A 34 8.08 -20.94 11.54
N THR A 35 9.25 -20.31 11.38
CA THR A 35 9.38 -19.02 10.68
C THR A 35 9.05 -19.14 9.19
N ALA A 36 9.48 -20.22 8.53
CA ALA A 36 9.17 -20.47 7.13
C ALA A 36 7.67 -20.70 6.91
N GLN A 37 7.04 -21.47 7.80
CA GLN A 37 5.59 -21.68 7.78
C GLN A 37 4.83 -20.36 7.98
N GLN A 38 5.24 -19.54 8.96
CA GLN A 38 4.63 -18.24 9.23
C GLN A 38 4.75 -17.28 8.03
N ARG A 39 5.92 -17.24 7.37
CA ARG A 39 6.15 -16.42 6.17
C ARG A 39 5.29 -16.89 5.00
N THR A 40 5.18 -18.20 4.81
CA THR A 40 4.34 -18.80 3.76
C THR A 40 2.87 -18.44 3.99
N TYR A 41 2.39 -18.59 5.22
CA TYR A 41 1.02 -18.23 5.58
C TYR A 41 0.73 -16.74 5.34
N ARG A 42 1.68 -15.86 5.67
CA ARG A 42 1.57 -14.42 5.41
C ARG A 42 1.46 -14.11 3.91
N ALA A 43 2.38 -14.66 3.12
CA ALA A 43 2.40 -14.47 1.67
C ALA A 43 1.10 -14.93 0.99
N CYS A 44 0.50 -16.04 1.46
CA CYS A 44 -0.72 -16.59 0.87
C CYS A 44 -2.00 -15.92 1.40
N ALA A 45 -2.10 -15.61 2.70
CA ALA A 45 -3.32 -15.09 3.29
C ALA A 45 -3.54 -13.60 3.00
N GLY A 46 -2.47 -12.81 2.92
CA GLY A 46 -2.51 -11.35 2.77
C GLY A 46 -3.09 -10.58 3.97
N VAL A 47 -3.80 -11.23 4.89
CA VAL A 47 -4.07 -10.72 6.24
C VAL A 47 -3.77 -11.80 7.26
N THR A 48 -3.03 -11.45 8.31
CA THR A 48 -2.68 -12.35 9.41
C THR A 48 -2.93 -11.69 10.76
N ALA A 49 -3.39 -12.48 11.72
CA ALA A 49 -3.52 -12.04 13.11
C ALA A 49 -2.23 -12.37 13.88
N PHE A 50 -1.89 -11.54 14.86
CA PHE A 50 -0.80 -11.78 15.80
C PHE A 50 -1.16 -11.22 17.16
N ARG A 51 -0.60 -11.80 18.22
CA ARG A 51 -0.68 -11.26 19.58
C ARG A 51 0.51 -10.36 19.81
N ALA A 52 0.28 -9.17 20.36
CA ALA A 52 1.34 -8.28 20.82
C ALA A 52 1.08 -7.90 22.27
N GLN A 53 2.15 -7.67 23.01
CA GLN A 53 2.07 -7.14 24.36
C GLN A 53 2.24 -5.63 24.27
N ASP A 54 1.27 -4.89 24.81
CA ASP A 54 1.39 -3.46 25.01
C ASP A 54 2.25 -3.21 26.24
N PRO A 55 3.38 -2.49 26.12
CA PRO A 55 4.21 -2.15 27.27
C PRO A 55 3.53 -1.09 28.17
N SER A 56 2.39 -0.50 27.79
CA SER A 56 1.74 0.53 28.59
C SER A 56 1.18 -0.04 29.92
N PRO A 57 1.48 0.60 31.07
CA PRO A 57 1.03 0.15 32.38
C PRO A 57 -0.50 0.25 32.57
N SER A 58 -1.21 0.98 31.69
CA SER A 58 -2.67 1.11 31.71
C SER A 58 -3.42 -0.10 31.16
N SER A 59 -2.71 -1.04 30.51
CA SER A 59 -3.31 -2.19 29.84
C SER A 59 -3.43 -3.43 30.74
N SER A 60 -2.80 -3.42 31.91
CA SER A 60 -3.17 -4.28 33.04
C SER A 60 -4.39 -3.67 33.71
N SER A 61 -5.57 -4.23 33.45
CA SER A 61 -6.82 -3.78 34.06
C SER A 61 -6.67 -3.61 35.58
N ALA A 62 -7.13 -2.47 36.10
CA ALA A 62 -7.25 -2.17 37.52
C ALA A 62 -8.18 -3.13 38.29
N ASP A 63 -8.89 -4.02 37.60
CA ASP A 63 -9.97 -4.85 38.15
C ASP A 63 -9.62 -6.33 38.37
N GLY A 64 -8.33 -6.70 38.37
CA GLY A 64 -7.90 -8.07 38.71
C GLY A 64 -8.31 -9.16 37.71
N SER A 65 -8.95 -8.81 36.58
CA SER A 65 -9.15 -9.75 35.46
C SER A 65 -7.83 -9.87 34.71
N GLY A 66 -7.17 -11.04 34.77
CA GLY A 66 -5.77 -11.27 34.34
C GLY A 66 -5.45 -11.14 32.85
N GLY A 67 -6.04 -10.20 32.11
CA GLY A 67 -5.68 -9.86 30.73
C GLY A 67 -4.47 -8.92 30.71
N GLY A 68 -3.27 -9.45 30.92
CA GLY A 68 -2.04 -8.65 30.99
C GLY A 68 -1.69 -7.94 29.68
N GLY A 69 -2.23 -6.75 29.43
CA GLY A 69 -1.76 -5.84 28.39
C GLY A 69 -1.66 -6.37 26.96
N PHE A 70 -2.32 -7.48 26.63
CA PHE A 70 -2.21 -8.05 25.30
C PHE A 70 -3.21 -7.41 24.34
N VAL A 71 -2.72 -7.06 23.16
CA VAL A 71 -3.52 -6.58 22.04
C VAL A 71 -3.50 -7.58 20.89
N LEU A 72 -4.62 -7.64 20.19
CA LEU A 72 -4.77 -8.42 18.97
C LEU A 72 -4.39 -7.54 17.78
N GLY A 73 -3.29 -7.88 17.12
CA GLY A 73 -2.84 -7.21 15.92
C GLY A 73 -3.35 -7.89 14.65
N LEU A 74 -3.81 -7.10 13.69
CA LEU A 74 -4.00 -7.49 12.30
C LEU A 74 -2.86 -6.90 11.47
N ARG A 75 -2.22 -7.74 10.66
CA ARG A 75 -1.21 -7.37 9.67
C ARG A 75 -1.81 -7.57 8.28
N ILE A 76 -1.91 -6.49 7.51
CA ILE A 76 -2.38 -6.51 6.12
C ILE A 76 -1.19 -6.31 5.19
N GLU A 77 -0.96 -7.30 4.34
CA GLU A 77 0.09 -7.29 3.32
C GLU A 77 -0.52 -7.12 1.93
N ALA A 78 0.13 -6.32 1.11
CA ALA A 78 -0.19 -6.14 -0.30
C ALA A 78 1.13 -6.17 -1.10
N MET A 79 1.06 -6.60 -2.36
CA MET A 79 2.21 -6.54 -3.25
C MET A 79 2.57 -5.08 -3.56
N ALA A 80 3.87 -4.80 -3.69
CA ALA A 80 4.35 -3.51 -4.11
C ALA A 80 4.06 -3.34 -5.61
N ALA A 81 3.36 -2.26 -5.98
CA ALA A 81 3.03 -2.03 -7.38
C ALA A 81 4.26 -1.67 -8.23
N ALA A 82 5.23 -0.95 -7.66
CA ALA A 82 6.42 -0.50 -8.38
C ALA A 82 7.50 -1.59 -8.53
N ARG A 83 7.43 -2.68 -7.75
CA ARG A 83 8.44 -3.75 -7.74
C ARG A 83 7.75 -5.13 -7.77
N PRO A 84 7.64 -5.75 -8.96
CA PRO A 84 7.08 -7.09 -9.09
C PRO A 84 7.76 -8.09 -8.14
N GLY A 85 6.97 -8.96 -7.52
CA GLY A 85 7.47 -9.98 -6.59
C GLY A 85 7.88 -9.47 -5.20
N CYS A 86 7.81 -8.16 -4.94
CA CYS A 86 8.07 -7.59 -3.62
C CYS A 86 6.76 -7.29 -2.89
N PHE A 87 6.73 -7.47 -1.57
CA PHE A 87 5.65 -6.98 -0.72
C PHE A 87 5.89 -5.51 -0.36
N ALA A 88 4.81 -4.73 -0.32
CA ALA A 88 4.84 -3.39 0.25
C ALA A 88 4.97 -3.46 1.78
N ARG A 89 5.34 -2.35 2.41
CA ARG A 89 5.29 -2.22 3.87
C ARG A 89 3.87 -2.57 4.37
N PRO A 90 3.73 -3.51 5.31
CA PRO A 90 2.43 -3.94 5.81
C PRO A 90 1.73 -2.82 6.57
N TYR A 91 0.40 -2.84 6.54
CA TYR A 91 -0.42 -2.04 7.43
C TYR A 91 -0.79 -2.84 8.67
N TYR A 92 -0.91 -2.16 9.79
CA TYR A 92 -1.25 -2.76 11.07
C TYR A 92 -2.53 -2.13 11.62
N VAL A 93 -3.36 -2.95 12.25
CA VAL A 93 -4.48 -2.52 13.09
C VAL A 93 -4.36 -3.26 14.41
N LEU A 94 -4.27 -2.53 15.51
CA LEU A 94 -4.24 -3.09 16.86
C LEU A 94 -5.63 -2.97 17.47
N LEU A 95 -6.12 -4.09 17.99
CA LEU A 95 -7.41 -4.26 18.62
C LEU A 95 -7.20 -4.53 20.10
N GLU A 96 -8.03 -3.91 20.93
CA GLU A 96 -8.06 -4.14 22.37
C GLU A 96 -9.46 -4.51 22.84
N PRO A 97 -9.60 -5.20 23.97
CA PRO A 97 -10.90 -5.41 24.60
C PRO A 97 -11.57 -4.08 24.94
N ALA A 98 -12.87 -3.97 24.75
CA ALA A 98 -13.65 -2.75 24.96
C ALA A 98 -13.86 -2.41 26.45
N GLY A 99 -13.53 -3.34 27.36
CA GLY A 99 -13.53 -3.10 28.81
C GLY A 99 -14.90 -3.23 29.49
N GLY A 100 -15.76 -4.13 29.02
CA GLY A 100 -17.08 -4.38 29.62
C GLY A 100 -17.14 -5.59 30.57
N THR A 101 -18.24 -5.71 31.31
CA THR A 101 -18.55 -6.91 32.12
C THR A 101 -19.40 -7.91 31.32
N GLY A 102 -19.25 -9.22 31.57
CA GLY A 102 -20.06 -10.26 30.93
C GLY A 102 -19.80 -10.38 29.42
N ALA A 103 -20.84 -10.49 28.61
CA ALA A 103 -20.73 -10.65 27.14
C ALA A 103 -20.09 -9.43 26.43
N ALA A 104 -19.93 -8.30 27.12
CA ALA A 104 -19.23 -7.12 26.62
C ALA A 104 -17.70 -7.17 26.84
N ALA A 105 -17.22 -8.08 27.69
CA ALA A 105 -15.79 -8.24 28.01
C ALA A 105 -14.96 -8.72 26.81
N ASP A 106 -15.56 -9.55 25.96
CA ASP A 106 -14.90 -10.15 24.78
C ASP A 106 -15.06 -9.32 23.50
N ARG A 107 -15.62 -8.10 23.62
CA ARG A 107 -15.79 -7.22 22.45
C ARG A 107 -14.50 -6.48 22.19
N LEU A 108 -14.10 -6.41 20.93
CA LEU A 108 -12.91 -5.73 20.46
C LEU A 108 -13.23 -4.31 19.98
N ARG A 109 -12.29 -3.39 20.17
CA ARG A 109 -12.28 -2.04 19.60
C ARG A 109 -10.93 -1.75 18.94
N VAL A 110 -10.93 -0.86 17.95
CA VAL A 110 -9.70 -0.38 17.31
C VAL A 110 -8.99 0.57 18.27
N ARG A 111 -7.72 0.27 18.56
CA ARG A 111 -6.86 1.10 19.40
C ARG A 111 -5.99 2.03 18.57
N SER A 112 -5.24 1.46 17.62
CA SER A 112 -4.34 2.20 16.76
C SER A 112 -4.15 1.49 15.42
N HIS A 113 -3.74 2.22 14.39
CA HIS A 113 -3.51 1.66 13.06
C HIS A 113 -2.51 2.48 12.25
N THR A 114 -1.98 1.86 11.19
CA THR A 114 -1.15 2.55 10.17
C THR A 114 -1.85 2.67 8.82
N VAL A 115 -3.14 2.29 8.76
CA VAL A 115 -3.97 2.35 7.55
C VAL A 115 -4.10 3.81 7.04
N PRO A 116 -3.97 4.08 5.73
CA PRO A 116 -4.13 5.42 5.16
C PRO A 116 -5.47 6.06 5.51
N PRO A 117 -5.52 7.39 5.75
CA PRO A 117 -6.73 8.08 6.20
C PRO A 117 -7.88 8.05 5.18
N CYS A 118 -7.56 7.84 3.90
CA CYS A 118 -8.55 7.70 2.83
C CYS A 118 -9.32 6.37 2.89
N ILE A 119 -8.84 5.39 3.66
CA ILE A 119 -9.57 4.15 3.90
C ILE A 119 -10.47 4.34 5.13
N PRO A 120 -11.79 4.14 5.02
CA PRO A 120 -12.75 4.47 6.07
C PRO A 120 -12.78 3.40 7.19
N LEU A 121 -11.65 3.20 7.87
CA LEU A 121 -11.52 2.24 8.96
C LEU A 121 -12.56 2.45 10.08
N PRO A 122 -12.91 3.69 10.51
CA PRO A 122 -13.95 3.88 11.52
C PRO A 122 -15.32 3.36 11.07
N ALA A 123 -15.70 3.57 9.81
CA ALA A 123 -16.96 3.06 9.28
C ALA A 123 -16.95 1.53 9.17
N LEU A 124 -15.82 0.95 8.76
CA LEU A 124 -15.63 -0.51 8.78
C LEU A 124 -15.72 -1.06 10.20
N ALA A 125 -15.07 -0.42 11.17
CA ALA A 125 -15.12 -0.82 12.58
C ALA A 125 -16.54 -0.72 13.13
N HIS A 126 -17.29 0.34 12.83
CA HIS A 126 -18.69 0.46 13.26
C HIS A 126 -19.57 -0.66 12.69
N ARG A 127 -19.33 -1.05 11.43
CA ARG A 127 -20.08 -2.12 10.75
C ARG A 127 -19.74 -3.52 11.28
N TYR A 128 -18.47 -3.81 11.49
CA TYR A 128 -17.98 -5.16 11.78
C TYR A 128 -17.63 -5.40 13.26
N LEU A 129 -17.34 -4.34 14.02
CA LEU A 129 -17.09 -4.36 15.46
C LEU A 129 -18.13 -3.50 16.20
N PRO A 130 -19.44 -3.78 16.07
CA PRO A 130 -20.46 -3.03 16.79
C PRO A 130 -20.23 -3.14 18.30
N GLN A 131 -20.43 -2.04 19.03
CA GLN A 131 -20.25 -2.00 20.48
C GLN A 131 -21.56 -2.27 21.23
N SER A 132 -22.73 -2.11 20.59
CA SER A 132 -24.06 -2.13 21.23
C SER A 132 -24.55 -3.51 21.70
N GLY A 133 -23.79 -4.59 21.58
CA GLY A 133 -24.25 -5.93 22.00
C GLY A 133 -25.31 -6.57 21.08
N GLU A 134 -26.06 -5.77 20.33
CA GLU A 134 -27.19 -6.18 19.47
C GLU A 134 -26.81 -7.14 18.33
N ARG A 135 -25.56 -7.11 17.90
CA ARG A 135 -25.03 -7.96 16.82
C ARG A 135 -23.67 -8.54 17.22
N PRO A 136 -23.35 -9.79 16.84
CA PRO A 136 -22.03 -10.35 17.06
C PRO A 136 -20.99 -9.57 16.24
N GLN A 137 -19.76 -9.49 16.76
CA GLN A 137 -18.65 -8.92 16.00
C GLN A 137 -18.16 -9.90 14.93
N ASP A 138 -17.81 -9.37 13.76
CA ASP A 138 -17.28 -10.13 12.63
C ASP A 138 -15.88 -9.63 12.28
N LEU A 139 -14.89 -10.10 13.04
CA LEU A 139 -13.47 -9.78 12.82
C LEU A 139 -12.99 -10.25 11.45
N ALA A 140 -13.46 -11.40 10.98
CA ALA A 140 -13.09 -11.93 9.66
C ALA A 140 -13.67 -11.07 8.53
N GLY A 141 -14.89 -10.54 8.71
CA GLY A 141 -15.50 -9.54 7.84
C GLY A 141 -14.72 -8.24 7.80
N LEU A 142 -14.33 -7.71 8.97
CA LEU A 142 -13.46 -6.53 9.06
C LEU A 142 -12.15 -6.75 8.31
N ALA A 143 -11.45 -7.85 8.60
CA ALA A 143 -10.17 -8.18 7.98
C ALA A 143 -10.28 -8.27 6.45
N ARG A 144 -11.31 -8.94 5.93
CA ARG A 144 -11.56 -9.05 4.48
C ARG A 144 -11.90 -7.70 3.85
N ALA A 145 -12.75 -6.90 4.49
CA ALA A 145 -13.13 -5.59 3.99
C ALA A 145 -11.95 -4.62 3.97
N LEU A 146 -11.14 -4.62 5.03
CA LEU A 146 -9.95 -3.81 5.13
C LEU A 146 -8.88 -4.22 4.12
N ARG A 147 -8.64 -5.53 3.93
CA ARG A 147 -7.74 -6.04 2.88
C ARG A 147 -8.14 -5.53 1.50
N ARG A 148 -9.44 -5.62 1.17
CA ARG A 148 -9.95 -5.12 -0.11
C ARG A 148 -9.68 -3.63 -0.27
N ALA A 149 -9.99 -2.81 0.74
CA ALA A 149 -9.75 -1.38 0.68
C ALA A 149 -8.27 -1.03 0.49
N VAL A 150 -7.38 -1.70 1.23
CA VAL A 150 -5.92 -1.52 1.13
C VAL A 150 -5.40 -1.91 -0.25
N VAL A 151 -5.81 -3.07 -0.77
CA VAL A 151 -5.37 -3.55 -2.09
C VAL A 151 -5.84 -2.60 -3.18
N ARG A 152 -7.11 -2.17 -3.17
CA ARG A 152 -7.66 -1.20 -4.14
C ARG A 152 -6.88 0.11 -4.14
N TYR A 153 -6.59 0.64 -2.95
CA TYR A 153 -5.75 1.83 -2.82
C TYR A 153 -4.35 1.63 -3.42
N ARG A 154 -3.68 0.52 -3.09
CA ARG A 154 -2.33 0.23 -3.60
C ARG A 154 -2.29 0.00 -5.11
N VAL A 155 -3.31 -0.64 -5.68
CA VAL A 155 -3.44 -0.80 -7.13
C VAL A 155 -3.49 0.58 -7.80
N ARG A 156 -4.32 1.51 -7.32
CA ARG A 156 -4.40 2.88 -7.89
C ARG A 156 -3.12 3.69 -7.75
N VAL A 157 -2.45 3.63 -6.58
CA VAL A 157 -1.11 4.22 -6.41
C VAL A 157 -0.13 3.63 -7.44
N GLY A 158 -0.21 2.33 -7.66
CA GLY A 158 0.55 1.61 -8.68
C GLY A 158 0.33 2.11 -10.10
N VAL A 159 -0.93 2.35 -10.47
CA VAL A 159 -1.30 2.91 -11.78
C VAL A 159 -0.66 4.28 -11.98
N VAL A 160 -0.72 5.17 -10.99
CA VAL A 160 -0.08 6.49 -11.09
C VAL A 160 1.43 6.36 -11.27
N ALA A 161 2.09 5.49 -10.49
CA ALA A 161 3.53 5.24 -10.62
C ALA A 161 3.89 4.67 -12.00
N ALA A 162 3.08 3.75 -12.54
CA ALA A 162 3.26 3.18 -13.87
C ALA A 162 3.07 4.23 -14.97
N LEU A 163 2.04 5.08 -14.87
CA LEU A 163 1.80 6.18 -15.82
C LEU A 163 2.96 7.17 -15.83
N ARG A 164 3.48 7.54 -14.65
CA ARG A 164 4.67 8.41 -14.54
C ARG A 164 5.90 7.77 -15.17
N ALA A 165 6.12 6.48 -14.93
CA ALA A 165 7.25 5.75 -15.50
C ALA A 165 7.16 5.68 -17.04
N GLN A 166 5.98 5.38 -17.58
CA GLN A 166 5.74 5.38 -19.03
C GLN A 166 5.94 6.78 -19.62
N ALA A 167 5.57 7.84 -18.88
CA ALA A 167 5.71 9.23 -19.31
C ALA A 167 7.15 9.75 -19.24
N GLY A 168 8.10 8.94 -18.78
CA GLY A 168 9.47 9.40 -18.55
C GLY A 168 9.61 10.38 -17.37
N LEU A 169 8.56 10.56 -16.56
CA LEU A 169 8.54 11.41 -15.35
C LEU A 169 9.22 10.72 -14.14
N GLY A 170 10.13 9.80 -14.42
CA GLY A 170 10.78 8.91 -13.47
C GLY A 170 11.94 9.55 -12.72
N LYS A 171 11.71 10.68 -12.06
CA LYS A 171 12.38 11.17 -10.83
C LYS A 171 11.90 12.59 -10.55
N GLY A 172 11.22 12.77 -9.40
CA GLY A 172 10.83 14.08 -8.90
C GLY A 172 9.42 14.09 -8.31
N GLU A 173 9.35 14.17 -6.98
CA GLU A 173 8.26 14.88 -6.27
C GLU A 173 6.86 14.26 -6.33
N SER A 174 6.72 13.03 -5.86
CA SER A 174 5.48 12.62 -5.17
C SER A 174 5.87 11.62 -4.09
N ALA A 175 6.17 12.18 -2.93
CA ALA A 175 6.60 11.48 -1.74
C ALA A 175 5.51 10.51 -1.24
N GLU A 176 5.78 9.21 -1.31
CA GLU A 176 5.49 8.37 -0.14
C GLU A 176 6.62 8.67 0.86
N GLN A 177 6.36 9.56 1.83
CA GLN A 177 7.22 9.67 3.01
C GLN A 177 7.21 8.33 3.73
N GLY A 178 8.36 7.64 3.69
CA GLY A 178 8.59 6.37 4.37
C GLY A 178 9.31 5.34 3.50
N GLU A 179 10.56 5.66 3.14
CA GLU A 179 11.74 4.78 3.12
C GLU A 179 11.59 3.33 2.62
N ASP A 180 12.29 3.01 1.54
CA ASP A 180 13.45 2.11 1.59
C ASP A 180 14.27 2.29 0.29
N GLY A 181 15.59 2.42 0.47
CA GLY A 181 16.54 2.94 -0.52
C GLY A 181 16.68 2.18 -1.84
N GLU A 182 17.10 2.95 -2.84
CA GLU A 182 18.13 2.60 -3.82
C GLU A 182 18.04 1.19 -4.43
N ALA A 183 17.20 1.06 -5.44
CA ALA A 183 17.48 0.15 -6.55
C ALA A 183 17.55 1.00 -7.82
N GLU A 184 18.77 1.40 -8.18
CA GLU A 184 19.09 1.81 -9.53
C GLU A 184 18.80 0.63 -10.46
N MET A 185 17.62 0.64 -11.08
CA MET A 185 17.32 -0.22 -12.20
C MET A 185 17.54 0.62 -13.45
N GLU A 186 18.70 0.44 -14.08
CA GLU A 186 18.87 0.80 -15.49
C GLU A 186 17.76 0.08 -16.27
N ARG A 187 16.71 0.83 -16.64
CA ARG A 187 15.76 0.35 -17.64
C ARG A 187 16.24 0.82 -18.99
N GLN A 188 16.64 -0.15 -19.81
CA GLN A 188 16.72 0.01 -21.26
C GLN A 188 15.48 0.75 -21.74
N LYS A 189 15.71 1.82 -22.49
CA LYS A 189 14.66 2.55 -23.20
C LYS A 189 14.13 1.62 -24.30
N ASP A 190 13.13 0.82 -23.98
CA ASP A 190 12.30 0.22 -25.01
C ASP A 190 11.44 1.34 -25.61
N GLU A 191 11.76 1.74 -26.85
CA GLU A 191 11.16 2.84 -27.61
C GLU A 191 9.72 2.55 -28.10
N GLN A 192 8.89 1.92 -27.27
CA GLN A 192 7.50 1.60 -27.64
C GLN A 192 6.55 2.03 -26.52
N GLY A 193 6.48 3.35 -26.32
CA GLY A 193 5.47 4.03 -25.52
C GLY A 193 4.07 3.79 -26.08
N THR A 194 3.47 2.68 -25.69
CA THR A 194 2.12 2.26 -26.10
C THR A 194 1.13 2.60 -24.99
N GLY A 195 0.07 3.34 -25.33
CA GLY A 195 -1.15 3.38 -24.52
C GLY A 195 -1.74 4.77 -24.28
N VAL A 196 -1.11 5.61 -23.44
CA VAL A 196 -1.75 6.83 -22.89
C VAL A 196 -1.03 8.13 -23.28
N LEU A 197 0.18 8.04 -23.82
CA LEU A 197 1.08 9.18 -24.02
C LEU A 197 1.17 9.63 -25.49
N ALA A 198 0.36 9.02 -26.37
CA ALA A 198 0.32 9.33 -27.80
C ALA A 198 -0.36 10.67 -28.15
N ALA A 199 -0.66 11.49 -27.13
CA ALA A 199 -1.22 12.83 -27.30
C ALA A 199 -0.14 13.92 -27.39
N GLY A 200 1.07 13.70 -26.86
CA GLY A 200 2.14 14.70 -26.83
C GLY A 200 3.05 14.50 -25.60
N PRO A 201 4.15 15.27 -25.47
CA PRO A 201 5.01 15.20 -24.29
C PRO A 201 4.23 15.60 -23.03
N VAL A 202 4.30 14.75 -22.00
CA VAL A 202 3.61 14.95 -20.72
C VAL A 202 4.55 15.68 -19.76
N ARG A 203 4.03 16.76 -19.17
CA ARG A 203 4.73 17.58 -18.18
C ARG A 203 4.60 17.00 -16.77
N ASN A 204 3.41 16.56 -16.38
CA ASN A 204 3.15 16.07 -15.02
C ASN A 204 2.00 15.04 -14.97
N ILE A 205 2.06 14.12 -13.99
CA ILE A 205 0.99 13.19 -13.65
C ILE A 205 0.92 13.07 -12.12
N CYS A 206 -0.20 13.42 -11.50
CA CYS A 206 -0.35 13.39 -10.04
C CYS A 206 -1.75 12.92 -9.60
N ALA A 207 -1.83 12.39 -8.38
CA ALA A 207 -3.10 12.08 -7.75
C ALA A 207 -3.83 13.39 -7.39
N ALA A 208 -5.10 13.50 -7.74
CA ALA A 208 -5.92 14.68 -7.46
C ALA A 208 -6.72 14.56 -6.15
N ASP A 209 -6.73 13.38 -5.53
CA ASP A 209 -7.40 13.09 -4.26
C ASP A 209 -6.63 12.03 -3.46
N ALA A 210 -6.93 11.94 -2.15
CA ALA A 210 -6.25 11.04 -1.24
C ALA A 210 -6.58 9.54 -1.47
N GLU A 211 -7.71 9.21 -2.10
CA GLU A 211 -8.04 7.83 -2.48
C GLU A 211 -7.37 7.43 -3.80
N VAL A 212 -6.76 8.39 -4.53
CA VAL A 212 -6.16 8.20 -5.85
C VAL A 212 -7.22 7.73 -6.87
N ARG A 213 -8.47 8.15 -6.71
CA ARG A 213 -9.54 7.86 -7.68
C ARG A 213 -9.51 8.79 -8.87
N GLN A 214 -8.87 9.93 -8.75
CA GLN A 214 -8.71 10.93 -9.79
C GLN A 214 -7.23 11.19 -10.00
N VAL A 215 -6.80 11.16 -11.25
CA VAL A 215 -5.42 11.46 -11.65
C VAL A 215 -5.46 12.64 -12.61
N THR A 216 -4.64 13.64 -12.32
CA THR A 216 -4.42 14.78 -13.21
C THR A 216 -3.22 14.49 -14.11
N ILE A 217 -3.36 14.79 -15.39
CA ILE A 217 -2.30 14.72 -16.40
C ILE A 217 -2.16 16.12 -17.00
N GLU A 218 -0.94 16.61 -17.11
CA GLU A 218 -0.63 17.91 -17.70
C GLU A 218 0.32 17.68 -18.87
N TRP A 219 0.00 18.22 -20.04
CA TRP A 219 0.86 18.16 -21.23
C TRP A 219 1.66 19.45 -21.38
N GLU A 220 2.77 19.40 -22.12
CA GLU A 220 3.60 20.59 -22.39
C GLU A 220 2.89 21.63 -23.24
N ASP A 221 1.86 21.24 -24.00
CA ASP A 221 1.07 22.12 -24.86
C ASP A 221 -0.12 22.79 -24.14
N GLY A 222 -0.09 22.85 -22.81
CA GLY A 222 -1.10 23.52 -21.99
C GLY A 222 -2.37 22.69 -21.75
N ARG A 223 -2.54 21.54 -22.42
CA ARG A 223 -3.69 20.67 -22.18
C ARG A 223 -3.66 20.08 -20.78
N THR A 224 -4.83 19.86 -20.22
CA THR A 224 -4.99 19.20 -18.91
C THR A 224 -6.02 18.09 -18.98
N GLY A 225 -5.73 16.98 -18.30
CA GLY A 225 -6.49 15.75 -18.36
C GLY A 225 -6.88 15.31 -16.96
N ARG A 226 -8.13 14.88 -16.80
CA ARG A 226 -8.59 14.24 -15.57
C ARG A 226 -9.08 12.83 -15.86
N LEU A 227 -8.35 11.88 -15.31
CA LEU A 227 -8.65 10.46 -15.31
C LEU A 227 -9.43 10.12 -14.04
N VAL A 228 -10.44 9.25 -14.15
CA VAL A 228 -11.10 8.62 -13.01
C VAL A 228 -10.80 7.13 -13.07
N LEU A 229 -10.22 6.62 -11.99
CA LEU A 229 -9.93 5.21 -11.77
C LEU A 229 -11.05 4.56 -10.97
N ASP A 230 -11.38 3.32 -11.32
CA ASP A 230 -12.27 2.49 -10.52
C ASP A 230 -11.51 1.76 -9.38
N ASP A 231 -12.21 0.84 -8.74
CA ASP A 231 -11.65 0.07 -7.63
C ASP A 231 -10.60 -0.96 -8.07
N ASP A 232 -10.60 -1.38 -9.33
CA ASP A 232 -9.65 -2.34 -9.90
C ASP A 232 -8.45 -1.64 -10.57
N GLY A 233 -8.44 -0.31 -10.57
CA GLY A 233 -7.38 0.51 -11.16
C GLY A 233 -7.59 0.76 -12.65
N GLU A 234 -8.74 0.38 -13.20
CA GLU A 234 -9.10 0.61 -14.59
C GLU A 234 -9.63 2.02 -14.80
N VAL A 235 -9.50 2.52 -16.04
CA VAL A 235 -9.97 3.85 -16.41
C VAL A 235 -11.48 3.85 -16.59
N ALA A 236 -12.20 4.38 -15.61
CA ALA A 236 -13.65 4.55 -15.69
C ALA A 236 -14.07 5.76 -16.54
N ARG A 237 -13.29 6.85 -16.52
CA ARG A 237 -13.57 8.08 -17.27
C ARG A 237 -12.29 8.85 -17.56
N LEU A 238 -12.24 9.51 -18.72
CA LEU A 238 -11.20 10.47 -19.07
C LEU A 238 -11.84 11.73 -19.67
N VAL A 239 -11.41 12.89 -19.20
CA VAL A 239 -11.75 14.19 -19.80
C VAL A 239 -10.44 14.92 -20.07
N VAL A 240 -10.34 15.56 -21.23
CA VAL A 240 -9.21 16.41 -21.62
C VAL A 240 -9.74 17.80 -21.90
N PHE A 241 -9.00 18.81 -21.47
CA PHE A 241 -9.23 20.22 -21.72
C PHE A 241 -8.08 20.78 -22.54
N ASP A 242 -8.40 21.66 -23.48
CA ASP A 242 -7.42 22.44 -24.24
C ASP A 242 -6.80 23.57 -23.37
N GLU A 243 -5.88 24.34 -23.95
CA GLU A 243 -5.23 25.46 -23.27
C GLU A 243 -6.26 26.54 -22.86
N GLU A 244 -7.32 26.72 -23.65
CA GLU A 244 -8.43 27.63 -23.40
C GLU A 244 -9.45 27.09 -22.37
N GLY A 245 -9.28 25.86 -21.89
CA GLY A 245 -10.14 25.21 -20.91
C GLY A 245 -11.45 24.66 -21.49
N ALA A 246 -11.62 24.65 -22.81
CA ALA A 246 -12.69 23.95 -23.50
C ALA A 246 -12.37 22.44 -23.59
N ARG A 247 -13.41 21.62 -23.76
CA ARG A 247 -13.26 20.16 -23.74
C ARG A 247 -12.76 19.62 -25.07
N ASP A 248 -11.58 19.00 -25.05
CA ASP A 248 -11.03 18.27 -26.19
C ASP A 248 -11.52 16.80 -26.20
N LEU A 249 -12.69 16.61 -26.83
CA LEU A 249 -13.30 15.29 -27.03
C LEU A 249 -12.50 14.39 -27.98
N ALA A 250 -11.76 14.96 -28.92
CA ALA A 250 -11.02 14.20 -29.93
C ALA A 250 -9.83 13.49 -29.27
N THR A 251 -9.04 14.23 -28.48
CA THR A 251 -7.92 13.66 -27.73
C THR A 251 -8.41 12.66 -26.69
N ALA A 252 -9.46 12.97 -25.93
CA ALA A 252 -10.02 12.04 -24.94
C ALA A 252 -10.46 10.70 -25.56
N ARG A 253 -11.14 10.72 -26.72
CA ARG A 253 -11.56 9.51 -27.44
C ARG A 253 -10.38 8.71 -27.97
N LYS A 254 -9.36 9.39 -28.52
CA LYS A 254 -8.14 8.74 -29.02
C LYS A 254 -7.43 7.98 -27.90
N LEU A 255 -7.28 8.61 -26.73
CA LEU A 255 -6.61 8.02 -25.56
C LEU A 255 -7.39 6.83 -24.98
N LEU A 256 -8.71 6.93 -24.85
CA LEU A 256 -9.55 5.81 -24.38
C LEU A 256 -9.52 4.62 -25.35
N THR A 257 -9.54 4.89 -26.66
CA THR A 257 -9.46 3.82 -27.68
C THR A 257 -8.08 3.14 -27.66
N ALA A 258 -7.01 3.89 -27.43
CA ALA A 258 -5.67 3.33 -27.28
C ALA A 258 -5.55 2.48 -26.01
N ALA A 259 -6.11 2.93 -24.88
CA ALA A 259 -6.11 2.18 -23.62
C ALA A 259 -6.85 0.82 -23.72
N THR A 260 -8.01 0.80 -24.39
CA THR A 260 -8.80 -0.43 -24.60
C THR A 260 -8.17 -1.43 -25.57
N LYS A 261 -7.34 -0.96 -26.52
CA LYS A 261 -6.57 -1.86 -27.41
C LYS A 261 -5.38 -2.51 -26.68
N ALA A 262 -4.75 -1.81 -25.75
CA ALA A 262 -3.61 -2.33 -24.98
C ALA A 262 -4.01 -3.42 -23.96
N THR A 263 -5.26 -3.44 -23.49
CA THR A 263 -5.77 -4.42 -22.52
C THR A 263 -6.28 -5.74 -23.14
N LYS A 264 -6.42 -5.80 -24.47
CA LYS A 264 -6.87 -7.00 -25.21
C LYS A 264 -5.75 -7.71 -25.98
N GLY A 265 -4.51 -7.24 -25.86
CA GLY A 265 -3.32 -7.79 -26.53
C GLY A 265 -2.53 -8.73 -25.63
#